data_AF-Q2GFX4-F1
#
_entry.id   AF-Q2GFX4-F1
#
_cell.length_a   1.000
_cell.length_b   1.000
_cell.length_c   1.000
_cell.angle_alpha   90.00
_cell.angle_beta   90.00
_cell.angle_gamma   90.00
#
_symmetry.space_group_name_H-M   'P 1'
#
loop_
_entity.id
_entity.type
_entity.pdbx_description
1 polymer ?
#
loop_
_entity_poly.entity_id
_entity_poly.type
_entity_poly.pdbx_seq_one_letter_code
_entity_poly.pdbx_strand_id
1 'polypeptide(L)'
;MNNTILTIIIIIALIILMIVLLSFIFCAINNRSHKVFFDKQLPNISRDFIQTIFYPENNNQLNITNLSHKILSNQLAVSMPNLDENLFKQLPRILKFYQSQDTSNTYINQHFQYIVQSLGIKTNYNNLKTYHPKIALAATLDNMFTVLNNSEISPDIIHEIVNHFHQEVYEQAGIKILNNIFNTDKNPTNIIKPVNHIIQFAVYNYNLITISIISNMSLFDTAKPNKVHSFSSVFHFNMLLRKNPRTNRSSISYNQTTFTLFIPNSIKHYITKEKCNTQCMQPSSITQDPDCATLHYYNTSNSHTSTLEYRLPNPKAKPLFQNRRDNIQI
;
A
#
# COMPACT_ATOMS: atom_id res chain seq x y z
N MET A 1 1.64 -32.96 -72.62
CA MET A 1 0.87 -31.86 -71.98
C MET A 1 0.14 -32.28 -70.71
N ASN A 2 -0.54 -33.44 -70.66
CA ASN A 2 -1.24 -33.88 -69.45
C ASN A 2 -0.35 -34.08 -68.21
N ASN A 3 0.86 -34.64 -68.38
CA ASN A 3 1.76 -34.85 -67.24
C ASN A 3 2.22 -33.54 -66.61
N THR A 4 2.54 -32.52 -67.42
CA THR A 4 2.99 -31.21 -66.93
C THR A 4 1.90 -30.47 -66.15
N ILE A 5 0.66 -30.54 -66.62
CA ILE A 5 -0.51 -29.95 -65.95
C ILE A 5 -0.78 -30.66 -64.62
N LEU A 6 -0.69 -31.99 -64.60
CA LEU A 6 -0.85 -32.79 -63.37
C LEU A 6 0.22 -32.44 -62.33
N THR A 7 1.49 -32.29 -62.73
CA THR A 7 2.57 -31.91 -61.80
C THR A 7 2.33 -30.53 -61.19
N ILE A 8 1.85 -29.57 -61.97
CA ILE A 8 1.53 -28.21 -61.48
C ILE A 8 0.40 -28.26 -60.43
N ILE A 9 -0.65 -29.04 -60.68
CA ILE A 9 -1.77 -29.20 -59.73
C ILE A 9 -1.28 -29.80 -58.40
N ILE A 10 -0.40 -30.81 -58.45
CA ILE A 10 0.17 -31.45 -57.25
C ILE A 10 1.02 -30.46 -56.45
N ILE A 11 1.83 -29.65 -57.13
CA ILE A 11 2.67 -28.63 -56.47
C ILE A 11 1.80 -27.57 -55.77
N ILE A 12 0.74 -27.09 -56.43
CA ILE A 12 -0.19 -26.12 -55.84
C ILE A 12 -0.89 -26.72 -54.61
N ALA A 13 -1.34 -27.97 -54.68
CA ALA A 13 -1.96 -28.65 -53.56
C ALA A 13 -1.01 -28.80 -52.36
N LEU A 14 0.27 -29.11 -52.62
CA LEU A 14 1.32 -29.18 -51.59
C LEU A 14 1.60 -27.83 -50.93
N ILE A 15 1.63 -26.74 -51.70
CA ILE A 15 1.82 -25.38 -51.18
C ILE A 15 0.65 -25.00 -50.26
N ILE A 16 -0.60 -25.25 -50.71
CA ILE A 16 -1.79 -24.98 -49.89
C ILE A 16 -1.76 -25.79 -48.60
N LEU A 17 -1.40 -27.08 -48.67
CA LEU A 17 -1.27 -27.95 -47.50
C LEU A 17 -0.22 -27.42 -46.52
N MET A 18 0.94 -26.96 -47.01
CA MET A 18 1.99 -26.36 -46.19
C MET A 18 1.53 -25.09 -45.49
N ILE A 19 0.81 -24.21 -46.19
CA ILE A 19 0.26 -22.97 -45.63
C ILE A 19 -0.76 -23.29 -44.53
N VAL A 20 -1.65 -24.27 -44.75
CA VAL A 20 -2.64 -24.72 -43.74
C VAL A 20 -1.94 -25.31 -42.52
N LEU A 21 -0.91 -26.14 -42.70
CA LEU A 21 -0.12 -26.70 -41.60
C LEU A 21 0.62 -25.63 -40.80
N LEU A 22 1.26 -24.66 -41.49
CA LEU A 22 1.91 -23.52 -40.86
C LEU A 22 0.92 -22.65 -40.10
N SER A 23 -0.25 -22.38 -40.67
CA SER A 23 -1.34 -21.65 -40.01
C SER A 23 -1.86 -22.40 -38.79
N PHE A 24 -2.04 -23.72 -38.87
CA PHE A 24 -2.47 -24.55 -37.76
C PHE A 24 -1.43 -24.60 -36.64
N ILE A 25 -0.15 -24.75 -36.96
CA ILE A 25 0.95 -24.70 -35.99
C ILE A 25 1.03 -23.31 -35.36
N PHE A 26 0.92 -22.23 -36.14
CA PHE A 26 0.96 -20.87 -35.62
C PHE A 26 -0.26 -20.58 -34.73
N CYS A 27 -1.46 -21.01 -35.13
CA CYS A 27 -2.67 -20.96 -34.30
C CYS A 27 -2.54 -21.81 -33.04
N ALA A 28 -1.95 -23.01 -33.10
CA ALA A 28 -1.75 -23.88 -31.95
C ALA A 28 -0.69 -23.33 -30.97
N ILE A 29 0.37 -22.69 -31.48
CA ILE A 29 1.37 -21.99 -30.67
C ILE A 29 0.77 -20.74 -30.03
N ASN A 30 -0.04 -19.98 -30.77
CA ASN A 30 -0.73 -18.79 -30.24
C ASN A 30 -1.85 -19.17 -29.26
N ASN A 31 -2.45 -20.36 -29.44
CA ASN A 31 -3.41 -20.98 -28.53
C ASN A 31 -2.76 -21.85 -27.44
N ARG A 32 -1.43 -21.78 -27.23
CA ARG A 32 -0.86 -22.25 -25.95
C ARG A 32 -1.54 -21.43 -24.88
N SER A 33 -2.53 -22.07 -24.27
CA SER A 33 -3.45 -21.56 -23.28
C SER A 33 -2.74 -20.50 -22.45
N HIS A 34 -3.23 -19.26 -22.50
CA HIS A 34 -3.06 -18.32 -21.41
C HIS A 34 -3.69 -18.97 -20.18
N LYS A 35 -2.94 -19.89 -19.57
CA LYS A 35 -3.30 -20.57 -18.33
C LYS A 35 -3.36 -19.47 -17.30
N VAL A 36 -4.57 -19.02 -17.01
CA VAL A 36 -5.13 -18.59 -15.72
C VAL A 36 -4.04 -18.36 -14.67
N PHE A 37 -3.16 -17.38 -14.87
CA PHE A 37 -1.98 -17.24 -14.02
C PHE A 37 -2.39 -16.57 -12.71
N PHE A 38 -3.22 -15.54 -12.80
CA PHE A 38 -3.76 -14.89 -11.61
C PHE A 38 -4.76 -15.79 -10.87
N ASP A 39 -5.77 -16.40 -11.51
CA ASP A 39 -6.77 -17.18 -10.73
C ASP A 39 -6.18 -18.45 -10.11
N LYS A 40 -5.10 -19.02 -10.67
CA LYS A 40 -4.35 -20.09 -10.00
C LYS A 40 -3.65 -19.61 -8.72
N GLN A 41 -3.20 -18.35 -8.70
CA GLN A 41 -2.42 -17.78 -7.59
C GLN A 41 -3.28 -16.96 -6.62
N LEU A 42 -4.49 -16.56 -6.99
CA LEU A 42 -5.46 -15.86 -6.15
C LEU A 42 -5.76 -16.58 -4.83
N PRO A 43 -5.94 -17.92 -4.81
CA PRO A 43 -6.08 -18.68 -3.56
C PRO A 43 -4.86 -18.53 -2.63
N ASN A 44 -3.67 -18.28 -3.17
CA ASN A 44 -2.44 -18.07 -2.39
C ASN A 44 -2.34 -16.65 -1.82
N ILE A 45 -3.25 -15.75 -2.21
CA ILE A 45 -3.42 -14.42 -1.62
C ILE A 45 -4.63 -14.44 -0.67
N SER A 46 -4.68 -15.44 0.20
CA SER A 46 -5.72 -15.60 1.20
C SER A 46 -5.65 -14.51 2.28
N ARG A 47 -6.71 -14.38 3.08
CA ARG A 47 -6.72 -13.53 4.28
C ARG A 47 -5.54 -13.82 5.19
N ASP A 48 -5.24 -15.09 5.42
CA ASP A 48 -4.15 -15.53 6.31
C ASP A 48 -2.80 -15.08 5.75
N PHE A 49 -2.58 -15.23 4.44
CA PHE A 49 -1.37 -14.69 3.80
C PHE A 49 -1.26 -13.17 3.99
N ILE A 50 -2.34 -12.43 3.73
CA ILE A 50 -2.33 -10.97 3.92
C ILE A 50 -2.13 -10.60 5.41
N GLN A 51 -2.69 -11.37 6.34
CA GLN A 51 -2.45 -11.18 7.76
C GLN A 51 -0.97 -11.42 8.11
N THR A 52 -0.29 -12.42 7.52
CA THR A 52 1.15 -12.61 7.73
C THR A 52 1.99 -11.42 7.26
N ILE A 53 1.50 -10.66 6.28
CA ILE A 53 2.15 -9.42 5.84
C ILE A 53 2.06 -8.37 6.93
N PHE A 54 0.84 -8.05 7.40
CA PHE A 54 0.57 -6.93 8.32
C PHE A 54 0.81 -7.25 9.81
N TYR A 55 0.75 -8.52 10.19
CA TYR A 55 0.89 -9.04 11.56
C TYR A 55 1.82 -10.26 11.59
N PRO A 56 3.13 -10.09 11.33
CA PRO A 56 4.07 -11.22 11.35
C PRO A 56 4.15 -11.84 12.75
N GLU A 57 4.03 -13.16 12.86
CA GLU A 57 4.06 -13.91 14.14
C GLU A 57 5.36 -13.71 14.92
N ASN A 58 6.47 -13.45 14.22
CA ASN A 58 7.73 -13.07 14.83
C ASN A 58 7.83 -11.54 14.91
N ASN A 59 7.55 -11.01 16.10
CA ASN A 59 7.84 -9.64 16.55
C ASN A 59 9.36 -9.34 16.56
N ASN A 60 10.09 -9.66 15.50
CA ASN A 60 11.38 -9.05 15.25
C ASN A 60 11.09 -7.56 15.13
N GLN A 61 11.40 -6.82 16.20
CA GLN A 61 11.28 -5.38 16.29
C GLN A 61 11.75 -4.78 14.98
N LEU A 62 10.81 -4.27 14.18
CA LEU A 62 11.12 -3.43 13.03
C LEU A 62 12.14 -2.39 13.52
N ASN A 63 13.37 -2.50 13.02
CA ASN A 63 14.51 -1.74 13.49
C ASN A 63 14.18 -0.24 13.42
N ILE A 64 13.92 0.36 14.58
CA ILE A 64 13.53 1.78 14.73
C ILE A 64 14.61 2.70 14.13
N THR A 65 15.86 2.22 14.08
CA THR A 65 17.05 2.88 13.52
C THR A 65 17.05 3.03 12.00
N ASN A 66 16.38 2.15 11.23
CA ASN A 66 16.34 2.27 9.77
C ASN A 66 15.33 3.32 9.28
N LEU A 67 14.34 3.66 10.10
CA LEU A 67 13.26 4.52 9.67
C LEU A 67 13.68 5.98 9.52
N SER A 68 14.52 6.49 10.42
CA SER A 68 15.08 7.83 10.26
C SER A 68 15.72 7.96 8.88
N HIS A 69 16.56 7.01 8.47
CA HIS A 69 17.18 7.03 7.13
C HIS A 69 16.19 6.94 5.97
N LYS A 70 15.07 6.22 6.10
CA LYS A 70 14.08 6.01 5.02
C LYS A 70 13.08 7.15 4.87
N ILE A 71 12.58 7.70 5.98
CA ILE A 71 11.79 8.95 5.97
C ILE A 71 12.67 10.10 5.45
N LEU A 72 13.97 10.08 5.74
CA LEU A 72 14.96 11.03 5.24
C LEU A 72 15.36 10.80 3.76
N SER A 73 15.13 9.62 3.18
CA SER A 73 15.54 9.33 1.81
C SER A 73 14.47 9.81 0.83
N ASN A 74 14.47 11.10 0.47
CA ASN A 74 13.95 11.79 -0.75
C ASN A 74 12.72 11.25 -1.54
N GLN A 75 11.96 10.30 -1.04
CA GLN A 75 10.94 9.54 -1.78
C GLN A 75 9.60 9.48 -1.06
N LEU A 76 9.53 9.95 0.19
CA LEU A 76 8.27 10.14 0.90
C LEU A 76 7.63 11.45 0.43
N ALA A 77 6.64 11.36 -0.45
CA ALA A 77 5.77 12.48 -0.73
C ALA A 77 4.55 12.40 0.20
N VAL A 78 4.22 13.50 0.87
CA VAL A 78 2.94 13.61 1.57
C VAL A 78 1.99 14.45 0.72
N SER A 79 0.69 14.19 0.74
CA SER A 79 -0.27 15.08 0.08
C SER A 79 -1.55 15.22 0.88
N MET A 80 -2.26 16.34 0.72
CA MET A 80 -3.60 16.54 1.25
C MET A 80 -4.53 17.04 0.13
N PRO A 81 -5.74 16.48 -0.05
CA PRO A 81 -6.61 16.79 -1.19
C PRO A 81 -6.98 18.28 -1.36
N ASN A 82 -6.91 19.07 -0.28
CA ASN A 82 -7.35 20.47 -0.25
C ASN A 82 -6.20 21.47 -0.04
N LEU A 83 -4.95 21.05 -0.23
CA LEU A 83 -3.76 21.88 -0.04
C LEU A 83 -2.92 21.94 -1.31
N ASP A 84 -2.19 23.05 -1.46
CA ASP A 84 -1.20 23.20 -2.52
C ASP A 84 -0.15 22.07 -2.41
N GLU A 85 -0.01 21.27 -3.47
CA GLU A 85 1.00 20.22 -3.58
C GLU A 85 2.42 20.73 -3.31
N ASN A 86 2.68 22.03 -3.56
CA ASN A 86 3.97 22.65 -3.30
C ASN A 86 4.27 22.83 -1.80
N LEU A 87 3.26 22.86 -0.92
CA LEU A 87 3.48 22.93 0.53
C LEU A 87 4.01 21.60 1.07
N PHE A 88 3.59 20.47 0.51
CA PHE A 88 4.11 19.16 0.94
C PHE A 88 5.44 18.76 0.31
N LYS A 89 5.82 19.33 -0.84
CA LYS A 89 7.20 19.25 -1.35
C LYS A 89 8.21 19.85 -0.34
N GLN A 90 7.76 20.69 0.60
CA GLN A 90 8.59 21.25 1.66
C GLN A 90 8.70 20.36 2.90
N LEU A 91 7.94 19.26 3.01
CA LEU A 91 7.98 18.34 4.14
C LEU A 91 9.43 17.93 4.51
N PRO A 92 10.30 17.50 3.56
CA PRO A 92 11.68 17.15 3.91
C PRO A 92 12.46 18.32 4.52
N ARG A 93 12.20 19.55 4.06
CA ARG A 93 12.82 20.77 4.59
C ARG A 93 12.33 21.10 6.00
N ILE A 94 11.03 21.03 6.24
CA ILE A 94 10.41 21.30 7.56
C ILE A 94 10.84 20.22 8.56
N LEU A 95 10.87 18.95 8.14
CA LEU A 95 11.36 17.85 8.96
C LEU A 95 12.82 18.07 9.37
N LYS A 96 13.68 18.43 8.41
CA LYS A 96 15.09 18.74 8.68
C LYS A 96 15.25 19.90 9.68
N PHE A 97 14.39 20.90 9.61
CA PHE A 97 14.36 21.99 10.59
C PHE A 97 14.05 21.47 12.00
N TYR A 98 12.96 20.73 12.21
CA TYR A 98 12.59 20.21 13.53
C TYR A 98 13.58 19.18 14.08
N GLN A 99 14.24 18.41 13.21
CA GLN A 99 15.31 17.50 13.62
C GLN A 99 16.54 18.22 14.18
N SER A 100 16.82 19.46 13.74
CA SER A 100 17.92 20.26 14.27
C SER A 100 17.55 21.05 15.53
N GLN A 101 16.29 21.02 15.96
CA GLN A 101 15.84 21.74 17.15
C GLN A 101 15.98 20.89 18.41
N ASP A 102 15.98 21.56 19.56
CA ASP A 102 15.89 20.96 20.89
C ASP A 102 14.58 21.40 21.59
N THR A 103 14.49 21.18 22.91
CA THR A 103 13.32 21.54 23.72
C THR A 103 13.10 23.04 23.89
N SER A 104 13.98 23.91 23.39
CA SER A 104 13.69 25.35 23.30
C SER A 104 12.60 25.65 22.26
N ASN A 105 12.42 24.76 21.28
CA ASN A 105 11.33 24.86 20.32
C ASN A 105 10.02 24.34 20.94
N THR A 106 8.96 25.15 20.88
CA THR A 106 7.67 24.85 21.50
C THR A 106 7.05 23.53 21.00
N TYR A 107 7.09 23.26 19.69
CA TYR A 107 6.54 22.01 19.13
C TYR A 107 7.34 20.79 19.59
N ILE A 108 8.68 20.87 19.58
CA ILE A 108 9.53 19.79 20.08
C ILE A 108 9.23 19.51 21.56
N ASN A 109 9.17 20.57 22.39
CA ASN A 109 8.89 20.39 23.80
C ASN A 109 7.49 19.80 24.03
N GLN A 110 6.46 20.30 23.33
CA GLN A 110 5.09 19.79 23.42
C GLN A 110 5.02 18.28 23.15
N HIS A 111 5.59 17.82 22.04
CA HIS A 111 5.59 16.39 21.69
C HIS A 111 6.51 15.56 22.57
N PHE A 112 7.60 16.15 23.09
CA PHE A 112 8.43 15.47 24.08
C PHE A 112 7.68 15.24 25.39
N GLN A 113 7.02 16.27 25.93
CA GLN A 113 6.18 16.14 27.13
C GLN A 113 5.05 15.14 26.91
N TYR A 114 4.43 15.16 25.73
CA TYR A 114 3.40 14.20 25.38
C TYR A 114 3.92 12.75 25.47
N ILE A 115 5.09 12.45 24.90
CA ILE A 115 5.70 11.11 24.97
C ILE A 115 6.07 10.76 26.42
N VAL A 116 6.67 11.69 27.16
CA VAL A 116 7.05 11.52 28.57
C VAL A 116 5.84 11.13 29.42
N GLN A 117 4.76 11.89 29.33
CA GLN A 117 3.51 11.65 30.06
C GLN A 117 2.88 10.31 29.67
N SER A 118 2.91 10.00 28.38
CA SER A 118 2.28 8.80 27.83
C SER A 118 2.98 7.51 28.21
N LEU A 119 4.32 7.55 28.29
CA LEU A 119 5.15 6.40 28.66
C LEU A 119 5.44 6.34 30.16
N GLY A 120 5.08 7.37 30.95
CA GLY A 120 5.41 7.45 32.37
C GLY A 120 6.91 7.55 32.65
N ILE A 121 7.68 8.09 31.70
CA ILE A 121 9.14 8.23 31.82
C ILE A 121 9.52 9.62 32.34
N LYS A 122 10.76 9.81 32.79
CA LYS A 122 11.27 11.12 33.24
C LYS A 122 11.73 11.98 32.06
N THR A 123 11.51 13.29 32.15
CA THR A 123 12.05 14.28 31.22
C THR A 123 13.56 14.38 31.39
N ASN A 124 14.35 13.78 30.49
CA ASN A 124 15.80 13.89 30.49
C ASN A 124 16.38 13.82 29.07
N TYR A 125 17.64 14.22 28.92
CA TYR A 125 18.34 14.30 27.64
C TYR A 125 18.43 12.95 26.92
N ASN A 126 18.65 11.85 27.65
CA ASN A 126 18.75 10.52 27.04
C ASN A 126 17.41 10.10 26.41
N ASN A 127 16.30 10.34 27.11
CA ASN A 127 14.97 10.06 26.59
C ASN A 127 14.64 10.97 25.40
N LEU A 128 14.97 12.27 25.47
CA LEU A 128 14.83 13.18 24.34
C LEU A 128 15.57 12.63 23.11
N LYS A 129 16.85 12.28 23.27
CA LYS A 129 17.69 11.74 22.19
C LYS A 129 17.11 10.45 21.59
N THR A 130 16.65 9.52 22.43
CA THR A 130 16.05 8.25 21.98
C THR A 130 14.78 8.44 21.17
N TYR A 131 13.93 9.40 21.55
CA TYR A 131 12.65 9.64 20.88
C TYR A 131 12.67 10.79 19.88
N HIS A 132 13.81 11.47 19.72
CA HIS A 132 13.93 12.68 18.88
C HIS A 132 13.39 12.51 17.46
N PRO A 133 13.65 11.40 16.73
CA PRO A 133 13.08 11.23 15.40
C PRO A 133 11.55 11.22 15.39
N LYS A 134 10.92 10.62 16.41
CA LYS A 134 9.46 10.61 16.57
C LYS A 134 8.92 11.98 16.94
N ILE A 135 9.61 12.68 17.82
CA ILE A 135 9.26 14.03 18.29
C ILE A 135 9.32 15.02 17.12
N ALA A 136 10.42 15.00 16.35
CA ALA A 136 10.59 15.87 15.20
C ALA A 136 9.55 15.60 14.10
N LEU A 137 9.23 14.34 13.84
CA LEU A 137 8.18 13.98 12.89
C LEU A 137 6.79 14.40 13.38
N ALA A 138 6.47 14.20 14.66
CA ALA A 138 5.22 14.65 15.25
C ALA A 138 5.08 16.17 15.16
N ALA A 139 6.12 16.92 15.52
CA ALA A 139 6.18 18.37 15.41
C ALA A 139 6.01 18.85 13.97
N THR A 140 6.61 18.13 13.01
CA THR A 140 6.45 18.44 11.58
C THR A 140 5.01 18.26 11.15
N LEU A 141 4.38 17.13 11.48
CA LEU A 141 3.00 16.85 11.15
C LEU A 141 2.05 17.85 11.82
N ASP A 142 2.27 18.16 13.10
CA ASP A 142 1.48 19.14 13.85
C ASP A 142 1.52 20.51 13.19
N ASN A 143 2.71 21.02 12.88
CA ASN A 143 2.89 22.26 12.15
C ASN A 143 2.22 22.24 10.76
N MET A 144 2.28 21.11 10.04
CA MET A 144 1.62 21.01 8.74
C MET A 144 0.10 21.01 8.83
N PHE A 145 -0.48 20.28 9.79
CA PHE A 145 -1.92 20.27 10.00
C PHE A 145 -2.43 21.63 10.50
N THR A 146 -1.76 22.21 11.49
CA THR A 146 -2.21 23.44 12.15
C THR A 146 -1.93 24.70 11.34
N VAL A 147 -0.68 24.88 10.87
CA VAL A 147 -0.26 26.12 10.22
C VAL A 147 -0.57 26.11 8.72
N LEU A 148 -0.47 24.97 8.06
CA LEU A 148 -0.66 24.91 6.60
C LEU A 148 -2.10 24.53 6.21
N ASN A 149 -2.77 23.68 6.99
CA ASN A 149 -4.14 23.23 6.70
C ASN A 149 -5.22 23.92 7.57
N ASN A 150 -4.85 24.82 8.49
CA ASN A 150 -5.74 25.39 9.51
C ASN A 150 -6.64 24.33 10.18
N SER A 151 -6.10 23.12 10.35
CA SER A 151 -6.81 21.97 10.89
C SER A 151 -6.29 21.69 12.28
N GLU A 152 -7.19 21.72 13.26
CA GLU A 152 -6.88 21.21 14.59
C GLU A 152 -7.01 19.68 14.56
N ILE A 153 -5.97 18.96 14.94
CA ILE A 153 -5.97 17.49 15.01
C ILE A 153 -5.45 17.05 16.37
N SER A 154 -6.04 15.99 16.93
CA SER A 154 -5.60 15.50 18.23
C SER A 154 -4.14 15.02 18.21
N PRO A 155 -3.32 15.38 19.21
CA PRO A 155 -1.97 14.82 19.37
C PRO A 155 -1.96 13.29 19.44
N ASP A 156 -3.02 12.68 20.01
CA ASP A 156 -3.16 11.22 20.04
C ASP A 156 -3.15 10.65 18.60
N ILE A 157 -3.86 11.31 17.66
CA ILE A 157 -3.87 10.92 16.24
C ILE A 157 -2.50 11.15 15.60
N ILE A 158 -1.86 12.31 15.82
CA ILE A 158 -0.52 12.61 15.27
C ILE A 158 0.49 11.53 15.67
N HIS A 159 0.53 11.17 16.96
CA HIS A 159 1.47 10.17 17.44
C HIS A 159 1.16 8.76 16.93
N GLU A 160 -0.09 8.47 16.61
CA GLU A 160 -0.45 7.21 15.94
C GLU A 160 -0.09 7.20 14.45
N ILE A 161 -0.18 8.34 13.76
CA ILE A 161 0.38 8.49 12.39
C ILE A 161 1.88 8.21 12.41
N VAL A 162 2.60 8.80 13.36
CA VAL A 162 4.03 8.56 13.55
C VAL A 162 4.29 7.06 13.73
N ASN A 163 3.51 6.35 14.55
CA ASN A 163 3.64 4.91 14.72
C ASN A 163 3.44 4.10 13.43
N HIS A 164 2.55 4.53 12.55
CA HIS A 164 2.35 3.88 11.24
C HIS A 164 3.51 4.13 10.29
N PHE A 165 4.13 5.30 10.36
CA PHE A 165 5.33 5.57 9.56
C PHE A 165 6.47 4.63 9.97
N HIS A 166 6.53 4.19 11.24
CA HIS A 166 7.49 3.16 11.69
C HIS A 166 7.28 1.76 11.11
N GLN A 167 6.18 1.51 10.41
CA GLN A 167 5.84 0.19 9.91
C GLN A 167 6.11 0.14 8.39
N GLU A 168 7.30 -0.32 8.00
CA GLU A 168 7.65 -0.57 6.58
C GLU A 168 6.72 -1.58 5.89
N VAL A 169 5.86 -2.22 6.68
CA VAL A 169 4.92 -3.25 6.28
C VAL A 169 3.96 -2.80 5.18
N TYR A 170 3.49 -1.55 5.24
CA TYR A 170 2.50 -1.02 4.30
C TYR A 170 3.11 -0.81 2.91
N GLU A 171 4.36 -0.35 2.87
CA GLU A 171 5.12 -0.14 1.62
C GLU A 171 5.53 -1.46 0.96
N GLN A 172 5.81 -2.48 1.77
CA GLN A 172 6.24 -3.79 1.28
C GLN A 172 5.07 -4.72 0.91
N ALA A 173 3.84 -4.38 1.31
CA ALA A 173 2.68 -5.25 1.09
C ALA A 173 2.46 -5.57 -0.39
N GLY A 174 2.50 -4.54 -1.25
CA GLY A 174 2.39 -4.72 -2.70
C GLY A 174 3.49 -5.63 -3.26
N ILE A 175 4.74 -5.46 -2.80
CA ILE A 175 5.88 -6.28 -3.25
C ILE A 175 5.71 -7.74 -2.84
N LYS A 176 5.28 -8.00 -1.60
CA LYS A 176 5.05 -9.36 -1.09
C LYS A 176 3.93 -10.06 -1.88
N ILE A 177 2.84 -9.35 -2.15
CA ILE A 177 1.73 -9.87 -2.96
C ILE A 177 2.19 -10.18 -4.38
N LEU A 178 2.91 -9.24 -5.02
CA LEU A 178 3.42 -9.45 -6.37
C LEU A 178 4.44 -10.59 -6.44
N ASN A 179 5.30 -10.76 -5.43
CA ASN A 179 6.21 -11.90 -5.35
C ASN A 179 5.43 -13.22 -5.25
N ASN A 180 4.38 -13.28 -4.43
CA ASN A 180 3.54 -14.47 -4.33
C ASN A 180 2.75 -14.78 -5.62
N ILE A 181 2.51 -13.78 -6.47
CA ILE A 181 1.87 -13.98 -7.77
C ILE A 181 2.90 -14.44 -8.80
N PHE A 182 4.02 -13.73 -8.92
CA PHE A 182 4.95 -13.84 -10.05
C PHE A 182 6.17 -14.73 -9.80
N ASN A 183 6.49 -15.05 -8.55
CA ASN A 183 7.70 -15.76 -8.14
C ASN A 183 7.36 -16.98 -7.26
N THR A 184 6.48 -17.85 -7.74
CA THR A 184 6.05 -19.05 -7.00
C THR A 184 7.03 -20.22 -7.05
N ASP A 185 7.96 -20.20 -8.00
CA ASP A 185 8.94 -21.26 -8.22
C ASP A 185 10.25 -20.99 -7.47
N LYS A 186 11.04 -22.04 -7.20
CA LYS A 186 12.32 -21.95 -6.48
C LYS A 186 13.35 -20.99 -7.11
N ASN A 187 13.23 -20.74 -8.41
CA ASN A 187 14.10 -19.82 -9.16
C ASN A 187 13.26 -18.66 -9.69
N PRO A 188 13.19 -17.53 -8.97
CA PRO A 188 12.37 -16.39 -9.38
C PRO A 188 12.89 -15.79 -10.69
N THR A 189 12.00 -15.63 -11.66
CA THR A 189 12.29 -15.05 -12.98
C THR A 189 11.87 -13.59 -13.09
N ASN A 190 11.14 -13.08 -12.10
CA ASN A 190 10.70 -11.69 -12.07
C ASN A 190 11.38 -10.92 -10.94
N ILE A 191 11.81 -9.70 -11.22
CA ILE A 191 12.33 -8.79 -10.21
C ILE A 191 11.30 -7.68 -10.01
N ILE A 192 10.89 -7.49 -8.76
CA ILE A 192 9.97 -6.42 -8.35
C ILE A 192 10.79 -5.38 -7.60
N LYS A 193 10.75 -4.12 -8.05
CA LYS A 193 11.45 -3.00 -7.41
C LYS A 193 10.44 -1.94 -6.96
N PRO A 194 10.53 -1.45 -5.71
CA PRO A 194 9.83 -0.23 -5.33
C PRO A 194 10.37 0.95 -6.16
N VAL A 195 9.48 1.85 -6.55
CA VAL A 195 9.82 3.06 -7.31
C VAL A 195 9.70 4.29 -6.42
N ASN A 196 8.52 4.50 -5.83
CA ASN A 196 8.26 5.56 -4.87
C ASN A 196 7.05 5.22 -4.01
N HIS A 197 6.82 6.02 -2.97
CA HIS A 197 5.66 5.91 -2.09
C HIS A 197 5.13 7.31 -1.76
N ILE A 198 3.81 7.42 -1.65
CA ILE A 198 3.10 8.67 -1.35
C ILE A 198 2.15 8.39 -0.20
N ILE A 199 2.17 9.21 0.83
CA ILE A 199 1.22 9.13 1.93
C ILE A 199 0.26 10.31 1.85
N GLN A 200 -1.00 10.03 1.62
CA GLN A 200 -2.04 11.06 1.53
C GLN A 200 -2.81 11.11 2.84
N PHE A 201 -3.08 12.33 3.30
CA PHE A 201 -3.92 12.60 4.45
C PHE A 201 -5.16 13.37 4.01
N ALA A 202 -6.34 12.94 4.43
CA ALA A 202 -7.54 13.77 4.36
C ALA A 202 -8.04 14.01 5.78
N VAL A 203 -7.87 15.24 6.26
CA VAL A 203 -8.34 15.67 7.58
C VAL A 203 -9.76 16.20 7.43
N TYR A 204 -10.69 15.59 8.15
CA TYR A 204 -12.10 16.03 8.13
C TYR A 204 -12.43 16.91 9.32
N ASN A 205 -11.90 16.55 10.50
CA ASN A 205 -12.04 17.32 11.74
C ASN A 205 -11.03 16.83 12.79
N TYR A 206 -11.05 17.43 13.97
CA TYR A 206 -10.20 17.11 15.13
C TYR A 206 -10.08 15.62 15.48
N ASN A 207 -11.13 14.84 15.21
CA ASN A 207 -11.19 13.43 15.58
C ASN A 207 -11.04 12.47 14.41
N LEU A 208 -11.10 12.91 13.15
CA LEU A 208 -11.18 12.02 11.99
C LEU A 208 -10.16 12.41 10.92
N ILE A 209 -9.27 11.47 10.63
CA ILE A 209 -8.34 11.53 9.51
C ILE A 209 -8.42 10.24 8.69
N THR A 210 -8.37 10.40 7.38
CA THR A 210 -8.17 9.30 6.43
C THR A 210 -6.72 9.29 5.98
N ILE A 211 -6.14 8.10 5.89
CA ILE A 211 -4.78 7.88 5.39
C ILE A 211 -4.82 6.93 4.21
N SER A 212 -4.13 7.31 3.13
CA SER A 212 -3.88 6.45 1.98
C SER A 212 -2.38 6.37 1.72
N ILE A 213 -1.81 5.18 1.82
CA ILE A 213 -0.41 4.90 1.51
C ILE A 213 -0.37 4.29 0.11
N ILE A 214 0.11 5.07 -0.85
CA ILE A 214 0.25 4.69 -2.25
C ILE A 214 1.70 4.23 -2.46
N SER A 215 1.90 3.05 -3.03
CA SER A 215 3.23 2.51 -3.34
C SER A 215 3.29 2.11 -4.81
N ASN A 216 4.22 2.69 -5.56
CA ASN A 216 4.43 2.35 -6.96
C ASN A 216 5.61 1.40 -7.10
N MET A 217 5.45 0.40 -7.95
CA MET A 217 6.39 -0.70 -8.13
C MET A 217 6.60 -0.97 -9.61
N SER A 218 7.78 -1.46 -9.96
CA SER A 218 8.09 -1.96 -11.30
C SER A 218 8.38 -3.45 -11.24
N LEU A 219 7.84 -4.19 -12.20
CA LEU A 219 8.08 -5.61 -12.45
C LEU A 219 8.82 -5.73 -13.77
N PHE A 220 9.92 -6.48 -13.79
CA PHE A 220 10.60 -6.83 -15.04
C PHE A 220 11.08 -8.28 -15.02
N ASP A 221 11.05 -8.90 -16.20
CA ASP A 221 11.49 -10.28 -16.44
C ASP A 221 13.02 -10.29 -16.57
N THR A 222 13.70 -11.20 -15.87
CA THR A 222 15.15 -11.35 -15.94
C THR A 222 15.63 -11.74 -17.33
N ALA A 223 14.82 -12.47 -18.11
CA ALA A 223 15.10 -12.83 -19.49
C ALA A 223 14.82 -11.69 -20.48
N LYS A 224 13.97 -10.72 -20.10
CA LYS A 224 13.57 -9.57 -20.93
C LYS A 224 13.52 -8.27 -20.11
N PRO A 225 14.68 -7.76 -19.63
CA PRO A 225 14.74 -6.65 -18.69
C PRO A 225 14.16 -5.34 -19.24
N ASN A 226 14.06 -5.19 -20.57
CA ASN A 226 13.49 -4.00 -21.22
C ASN A 226 11.96 -3.94 -21.14
N LYS A 227 11.28 -5.04 -20.75
CA LYS A 227 9.83 -5.07 -20.60
C LYS A 227 9.46 -4.81 -19.13
N VAL A 228 9.22 -3.55 -18.81
CA VAL A 228 8.86 -3.10 -17.46
C VAL A 228 7.35 -2.89 -17.35
N HIS A 229 6.74 -3.50 -16.34
CA HIS A 229 5.33 -3.31 -16.00
C HIS A 229 5.21 -2.51 -14.70
N SER A 230 4.44 -1.42 -14.72
CA SER A 230 4.24 -0.56 -13.55
C SER A 230 2.97 -0.93 -12.80
N PHE A 231 3.11 -1.19 -11.51
CA PHE A 231 2.02 -1.45 -10.58
C PHE A 231 1.91 -0.31 -9.58
N SER A 232 0.71 -0.13 -9.05
CA SER A 232 0.48 0.72 -7.90
C SER A 232 -0.33 -0.05 -6.86
N SER A 233 -0.09 0.18 -5.59
CA SER A 233 -0.95 -0.31 -4.52
C SER A 233 -1.34 0.83 -3.59
N VAL A 234 -2.57 0.79 -3.08
CA VAL A 234 -3.09 1.76 -2.11
C VAL A 234 -3.53 0.99 -0.87
N PHE A 235 -2.90 1.27 0.25
CA PHE A 235 -3.38 0.85 1.57
C PHE A 235 -4.10 2.03 2.21
N HIS A 236 -5.36 1.85 2.57
CA HIS A 236 -6.24 2.92 3.02
C HIS A 236 -6.88 2.55 4.35
N PHE A 237 -7.02 3.53 5.24
CA PHE A 237 -7.76 3.39 6.48
C PHE A 237 -8.15 4.76 7.05
N ASN A 238 -9.20 4.77 7.86
CA ASN A 238 -9.53 5.95 8.67
C ASN A 238 -9.12 5.73 10.11
N MET A 239 -8.62 6.79 10.74
CA MET A 239 -8.43 6.89 12.18
C MET A 239 -9.44 7.84 12.77
N LEU A 240 -10.20 7.32 13.74
CA LEU A 240 -11.18 8.06 14.50
C LEU A 240 -10.81 8.04 15.99
N LEU A 241 -10.63 9.20 16.58
CA LEU A 241 -10.52 9.35 18.03
C LEU A 241 -11.91 9.21 18.67
N ARG A 242 -12.07 8.15 19.47
CA ARG A 242 -13.27 7.94 20.28
C ARG A 242 -12.96 8.30 21.72
N LYS A 243 -13.84 9.10 22.31
CA LYS A 243 -13.78 9.44 23.72
C LYS A 243 -14.75 8.53 24.48
N ASN A 244 -14.26 7.80 25.47
CA ASN A 244 -15.12 7.03 26.35
C ASN A 244 -15.80 8.00 27.35
N PRO A 245 -17.14 8.14 27.31
CA PRO A 245 -17.84 9.11 28.15
C PRO A 245 -17.75 8.77 29.64
N ARG A 246 -17.52 7.50 30.02
CA ARG A 246 -17.43 7.06 31.41
C ARG A 246 -16.04 7.22 32.02
N THR A 247 -15.00 7.09 31.21
CA THR A 247 -13.60 7.14 31.69
C THR A 247 -12.87 8.39 31.25
N ASN A 248 -13.47 9.25 30.42
CA ASN A 248 -12.81 10.39 29.79
C ASN A 248 -11.54 10.00 29.02
N ARG A 249 -11.31 8.71 28.78
CA ARG A 249 -10.15 8.19 28.05
C ARG A 249 -10.45 8.24 26.56
N SER A 250 -9.52 8.80 25.80
CA SER A 250 -9.49 8.70 24.35
C SER A 250 -8.91 7.35 23.91
N SER A 251 -9.45 6.82 22.81
CA SER A 251 -8.95 5.63 22.15
C SER A 251 -9.05 5.83 20.65
N ILE A 252 -8.02 5.41 19.92
CA ILE A 252 -8.04 5.45 18.45
C ILE A 252 -8.73 4.19 17.95
N SER A 253 -9.75 4.40 17.13
CA SER A 253 -10.45 3.34 16.42
C SER A 253 -10.17 3.47 14.92
N TYR A 254 -10.06 2.33 14.26
CA TYR A 254 -9.88 2.26 12.82
C TYR A 254 -11.18 1.80 12.17
N ASN A 255 -11.45 2.29 10.98
CA ASN A 255 -12.48 1.73 10.13
C ASN A 255 -12.07 1.79 8.66
N GLN A 256 -12.82 1.04 7.83
CA GLN A 256 -12.67 1.04 6.38
C GLN A 256 -11.24 0.73 5.92
N THR A 257 -10.54 -0.20 6.60
CA THR A 257 -9.21 -0.61 6.18
C THR A 257 -9.30 -1.44 4.90
N THR A 258 -8.70 -0.94 3.84
CA THR A 258 -8.67 -1.59 2.53
C THR A 258 -7.25 -1.60 1.95
N PHE A 259 -6.97 -2.59 1.13
CA PHE A 259 -5.80 -2.63 0.27
C PHE A 259 -6.25 -2.85 -1.17
N THR A 260 -5.78 -2.00 -2.08
CA THR A 260 -6.09 -2.07 -3.51
C THR A 260 -4.79 -2.21 -4.29
N LEU A 261 -4.68 -3.21 -5.15
CA LEU A 261 -3.59 -3.37 -6.11
C LEU A 261 -4.08 -3.05 -7.53
N PHE A 262 -3.47 -2.06 -8.15
CA PHE A 262 -3.69 -1.65 -9.52
C PHE A 262 -2.79 -2.45 -10.45
N ILE A 263 -3.42 -3.26 -11.30
CA ILE A 263 -2.79 -4.16 -12.25
C ILE A 263 -2.83 -3.50 -13.64
N PRO A 264 -1.68 -3.28 -14.30
CA PRO A 264 -1.64 -2.61 -15.59
C PRO A 264 -2.24 -3.48 -16.69
N ASN A 265 -2.89 -2.85 -17.67
CA ASN A 265 -3.50 -3.57 -18.81
C ASN A 265 -2.49 -4.39 -19.64
N SER A 266 -1.21 -4.04 -19.60
CA SER A 266 -0.12 -4.77 -20.28
C SER A 266 0.12 -6.19 -19.75
N ILE A 267 -0.51 -6.55 -18.62
CA ILE A 267 -0.55 -7.91 -18.09
C ILE A 267 -1.98 -8.43 -17.93
N LYS A 268 -2.98 -7.74 -18.50
CA LYS A 268 -4.39 -8.17 -18.46
C LYS A 268 -4.58 -9.56 -19.09
N HIS A 269 -3.71 -9.96 -20.02
CA HIS A 269 -3.73 -11.30 -20.64
C HIS A 269 -3.39 -12.44 -19.66
N TYR A 270 -2.75 -12.13 -18.53
CA TYR A 270 -2.49 -13.09 -17.45
C TYR A 270 -3.67 -13.20 -16.47
N ILE A 271 -4.64 -12.28 -16.58
CA ILE A 271 -5.86 -12.22 -15.80
C ILE A 271 -6.95 -12.96 -16.57
N THR A 272 -7.41 -14.08 -16.07
CA THR A 272 -8.55 -14.78 -16.64
C THR A 272 -9.83 -14.23 -16.03
N LYS A 273 -10.83 -13.97 -16.87
CA LYS A 273 -12.13 -13.46 -16.43
C LYS A 273 -12.86 -14.58 -15.70
N GLU A 274 -12.93 -14.54 -14.38
CA GLU A 274 -14.11 -15.07 -13.71
C GLU A 274 -15.28 -14.12 -13.95
N LYS A 275 -16.39 -14.66 -14.46
CA LYS A 275 -17.65 -13.96 -14.64
C LYS A 275 -18.15 -13.49 -13.27
N CYS A 276 -18.16 -12.19 -13.01
CA CYS A 276 -19.21 -11.62 -12.17
C CYS A 276 -20.47 -11.51 -13.03
N ASN A 277 -21.48 -12.32 -12.72
CA ASN A 277 -22.84 -12.06 -13.19
C ASN A 277 -23.27 -10.69 -12.64
N THR A 278 -23.23 -9.70 -13.52
CA THR A 278 -23.81 -8.38 -13.33
C THR A 278 -25.33 -8.51 -13.23
N GLN A 279 -25.83 -8.78 -12.03
CA GLN A 279 -26.97 -8.04 -11.50
C GLN A 279 -26.38 -7.11 -10.44
N CYS A 280 -25.81 -5.97 -10.86
CA CYS A 280 -26.52 -4.70 -10.70
C CYS A 280 -27.32 -4.66 -9.39
N MET A 281 -26.74 -4.12 -8.32
CA MET A 281 -27.37 -3.03 -7.57
C MET A 281 -26.41 -2.44 -6.54
N GLN A 282 -26.12 -1.15 -6.76
CA GLN A 282 -25.69 -0.10 -5.82
C GLN A 282 -24.53 -0.36 -4.82
N PRO A 283 -23.68 0.66 -4.54
CA PRO A 283 -22.67 0.60 -3.49
C PRO A 283 -23.26 0.57 -2.06
N SER A 284 -24.57 0.38 -1.90
CA SER A 284 -25.24 0.25 -0.62
C SER A 284 -25.32 -1.21 -0.21
N SER A 285 -24.66 -1.53 0.91
CA SER A 285 -24.83 -2.75 1.70
C SER A 285 -24.55 -4.08 0.97
N ILE A 286 -23.39 -4.21 0.33
CA ILE A 286 -22.74 -5.53 0.40
C ILE A 286 -22.28 -5.65 1.84
N THR A 287 -22.97 -6.46 2.63
CA THR A 287 -22.44 -7.07 3.86
C THR A 287 -21.25 -7.93 3.41
N GLN A 288 -20.13 -7.26 3.10
CA GLN A 288 -18.90 -7.90 2.66
C GLN A 288 -18.35 -8.61 3.88
N ASP A 289 -18.33 -9.93 3.78
CA ASP A 289 -17.60 -10.78 4.71
C ASP A 289 -16.16 -10.24 4.81
N PRO A 290 -15.70 -9.80 6.00
CA PRO A 290 -14.37 -9.20 6.19
C PRO A 290 -13.20 -10.18 5.95
N ASP A 291 -13.51 -11.41 5.52
CA ASP A 291 -12.59 -12.54 5.51
C ASP A 291 -12.09 -12.91 4.10
N CYS A 292 -12.52 -12.23 3.04
CA CYS A 292 -12.15 -12.59 1.66
C CYS A 292 -11.63 -11.40 0.81
N ALA A 293 -10.54 -11.68 0.09
CA ALA A 293 -10.09 -10.92 -1.07
C ALA A 293 -11.20 -10.79 -2.11
N THR A 294 -11.47 -9.60 -2.64
CA THR A 294 -12.44 -9.44 -3.73
C THR A 294 -11.78 -8.78 -4.94
N LEU A 295 -11.61 -9.54 -6.01
CA LEU A 295 -11.08 -9.02 -7.26
C LEU A 295 -12.19 -8.30 -8.04
N HIS A 296 -12.08 -6.97 -8.15
CA HIS A 296 -13.00 -6.16 -8.93
C HIS A 296 -12.45 -5.92 -10.34
N TYR A 297 -12.97 -6.65 -11.31
CA TYR A 297 -12.68 -6.36 -12.72
C TYR A 297 -13.55 -5.21 -13.24
N TYR A 298 -13.03 -3.99 -13.19
CA TYR A 298 -13.64 -2.89 -13.94
C TYR A 298 -13.29 -3.06 -15.42
N ASN A 299 -14.17 -3.73 -16.16
CA ASN A 299 -14.10 -3.78 -17.61
C ASN A 299 -14.82 -2.56 -18.20
N THR A 300 -14.42 -1.36 -17.81
CA THR A 300 -14.83 -0.16 -18.55
C THR A 300 -13.89 0.01 -19.74
N SER A 301 -14.45 0.34 -20.90
CA SER A 301 -13.71 0.56 -22.15
C SER A 301 -12.66 1.68 -22.04
N ASN A 302 -12.68 2.48 -20.97
CA ASN A 302 -11.79 3.63 -20.74
C ASN A 302 -10.83 3.50 -19.54
N SER A 303 -10.94 2.48 -18.67
CA SER A 303 -10.00 2.30 -17.56
C SER A 303 -8.77 1.50 -17.99
N HIS A 304 -7.59 2.13 -17.91
CA HIS A 304 -6.31 1.54 -18.33
C HIS A 304 -5.76 0.50 -17.31
N THR A 305 -6.55 0.13 -16.31
CA THR A 305 -6.14 -0.66 -15.14
C THR A 305 -7.25 -1.62 -14.69
N SER A 306 -6.84 -2.78 -14.16
CA SER A 306 -7.68 -3.69 -13.39
C SER A 306 -7.34 -3.55 -11.90
N THR A 307 -8.29 -3.76 -10.99
CA THR A 307 -8.08 -3.53 -9.55
C THR A 307 -8.42 -4.74 -8.71
N LEU A 308 -7.49 -5.14 -7.86
CA LEU A 308 -7.69 -6.18 -6.87
C LEU A 308 -7.88 -5.51 -5.51
N GLU A 309 -9.05 -5.66 -4.87
CA GLU A 309 -9.37 -5.01 -3.59
C GLU A 309 -9.47 -6.04 -2.46
N TYR A 310 -9.00 -5.65 -1.29
CA TYR A 310 -9.05 -6.46 -0.08
C TYR A 310 -9.58 -5.61 1.06
N ARG A 311 -10.66 -6.03 1.70
CA ARG A 311 -10.97 -5.53 3.05
C ARG A 311 -10.07 -6.23 4.04
N LEU A 312 -9.40 -5.43 4.87
CA LEU A 312 -8.46 -5.93 5.86
C LEU A 312 -9.04 -5.77 7.25
N PRO A 313 -8.67 -6.65 8.20
CA PRO A 313 -8.94 -6.37 9.59
C PRO A 313 -8.31 -5.04 9.95
N ASN A 314 -9.11 -4.19 10.58
CA ASN A 314 -8.70 -2.89 11.09
C ASN A 314 -7.39 -3.01 11.89
N PRO A 315 -6.40 -2.12 11.67
CA PRO A 315 -5.21 -2.04 12.50
C PRO A 315 -5.60 -2.00 13.97
N LYS A 316 -4.85 -2.73 14.80
CA LYS A 316 -4.93 -2.52 16.24
C LYS A 316 -4.09 -1.30 16.55
N ALA A 317 -4.71 -0.29 17.17
CA ALA A 317 -3.96 0.85 17.67
C ALA A 317 -2.82 0.33 18.53
N LYS A 318 -1.58 0.74 18.25
CA LYS A 318 -0.51 0.39 19.20
C LYS A 318 -0.86 1.13 20.48
N PRO A 319 -0.98 0.44 21.62
CA PRO A 319 -1.08 1.14 22.87
C PRO A 319 0.30 1.70 23.18
N LEU A 320 0.66 2.84 22.58
CA LEU A 320 1.63 3.74 23.20
C LEU A 320 1.13 4.20 24.59
N PHE A 321 -0.14 3.93 24.92
CA PHE A 321 -0.92 4.57 25.99
C PHE A 321 -1.76 3.58 26.83
N GLN A 322 -1.36 2.31 26.97
CA GLN A 322 -2.09 1.40 27.87
C GLN A 322 -2.01 1.85 29.35
N ASN A 323 -1.03 2.69 29.72
CA ASN A 323 -0.78 3.17 31.09
C ASN A 323 -1.10 4.67 31.31
N ARG A 324 -2.12 5.24 30.65
CA ARG A 324 -2.56 6.63 30.98
C ARG A 324 -3.26 6.76 32.35
N ARG A 325 -3.27 5.70 33.17
CA ARG A 325 -3.45 5.70 34.64
C ARG A 325 -2.52 4.60 35.15
N ASP A 326 -1.60 4.90 36.07
CA ASP A 326 -1.93 4.89 37.50
C ASP A 326 -1.42 6.08 38.32
N ASN A 327 -0.87 7.15 37.73
CA ASN A 327 -0.42 8.32 38.49
C ASN A 327 -1.45 9.45 38.56
N ILE A 328 -2.66 9.12 39.02
CA ILE A 328 -3.51 10.08 39.74
C ILE A 328 -3.82 9.48 41.12
N GLN A 329 -2.77 9.41 41.94
CA GLN A 329 -2.77 9.39 43.40
C GLN A 329 -1.43 10.09 43.74
N ILE A 330 -1.35 11.22 44.44
CA ILE A 330 -2.13 11.84 45.51
C ILE A 330 -2.18 13.35 45.26
#